data_AF-A0A0R1DXY2-F1
#
_entry.id   AF-A0A0R1DXY2-F1
#
_cell.length_a   1.000
_cell.length_b   1.000
_cell.length_c   1.000
_cell.angle_alpha   90.00
_cell.angle_beta   90.00
_cell.angle_gamma   90.00
#
_symmetry.space_group_name_H-M   'P 1'
#
loop_
_entity.id
_entity.type
_entity.pdbx_description
1 polymer ?
#
loop_
_entity_poly.entity_id
_entity_poly.type
_entity_poly.pdbx_seq_one_letter_code
_entity_poly.pdbx_strand_id
1 'polypeptide(L)' 'MPRVLTCPNCDSQSMVYKRRLAISRFKKFKMDFCALCCGRRYCGVGIYDTCHKCSSCGWKGDPDRSH' A
#
# COMPACT_ATOMS: atom_id res chain seq x y z
N MET A 1 -14.81 -7.92 9.50
CA MET A 1 -13.88 -8.61 10.43
C MET A 1 -12.53 -7.91 10.36
N PRO A 2 -12.04 -7.23 11.41
CA PRO A 2 -10.66 -6.74 11.41
C PRO A 2 -9.74 -7.97 11.46
N ARG A 3 -9.02 -8.24 10.38
CA ARG A 3 -7.99 -9.30 10.37
C ARG A 3 -6.91 -8.86 11.35
N VAL A 4 -6.76 -9.59 12.46
CA VAL A 4 -5.68 -9.39 13.42
C VAL A 4 -4.42 -9.87 12.72
N LEU A 5 -3.69 -8.94 12.08
CA LEU A 5 -2.47 -9.26 11.38
C LEU A 5 -1.36 -9.48 12.40
N THR A 6 -1.07 -10.75 12.69
CA THR A 6 0.12 -11.17 13.44
C THR A 6 1.32 -11.17 12.51
N CYS A 7 2.46 -10.71 13.04
CA CYS A 7 3.69 -10.70 12.27
C CYS A 7 4.19 -12.12 12.03
N PRO A 8 4.39 -12.58 10.76
CA PRO A 8 4.84 -13.94 10.49
C PRO A 8 6.25 -14.25 11.01
N ASN A 9 7.01 -13.22 11.39
CA ASN A 9 8.38 -13.37 11.89
C ASN A 9 8.48 -13.34 13.43
N CYS A 10 7.49 -12.79 14.13
CA CYS A 10 7.59 -12.61 15.58
C CYS A 10 6.27 -12.74 16.33
N ASP A 11 5.20 -13.19 15.65
CA ASP A 11 3.82 -13.39 16.12
C ASP A 11 3.19 -12.20 16.87
N SER A 12 3.84 -11.04 16.84
CA SER A 12 3.34 -9.85 17.51
C SER A 12 2.17 -9.27 16.74
N GLN A 13 1.14 -8.81 17.48
CA GLN A 13 -0.03 -8.13 16.93
C GLN A 13 0.24 -6.64 16.58
N SER A 14 1.51 -6.22 16.67
CA SER A 14 1.97 -4.84 16.48
C SER A 14 2.27 -4.52 15.00
N MET A 15 1.49 -5.06 14.07
CA MET A 15 1.63 -4.76 12.64
C MET A 15 0.95 -3.43 12.30
N VAL A 16 1.74 -2.51 11.74
CA VAL A 16 1.27 -1.23 11.24
C VAL A 16 1.04 -1.33 9.75
N TYR A 17 -0.18 -1.03 9.33
CA TYR A 17 -0.54 -0.89 7.93
C TYR A 17 -0.02 0.46 7.39
N LYS A 18 0.75 0.42 6.30
CA LYS A 18 1.18 1.61 5.58
C LYS A 18 0.82 1.50 4.11
N ARG A 19 0.08 2.48 3.62
CA ARG A 19 -0.19 2.65 2.19
C ARG A 19 0.92 3.49 1.57
N ARG A 20 1.60 2.98 0.54
CA ARG A 20 2.65 3.68 -0.21
C ARG A 20 2.24 3.83 -1.66
N LEU A 21 2.84 4.78 -2.37
CA LEU A 21 2.65 4.87 -3.82
C LEU A 21 3.40 3.72 -4.50
N ALA A 22 2.67 2.90 -5.27
CA ALA A 22 3.23 1.85 -6.11
C ALA A 22 3.92 2.44 -7.36
N ILE A 23 3.49 3.64 -7.76
CA ILE A 23 3.99 4.35 -8.94
C ILE A 23 4.94 5.49 -8.53
N SER A 24 5.84 5.86 -9.45
CA SER A 24 6.66 7.06 -9.27
C SER A 24 5.78 8.31 -9.06
N ARG A 25 6.24 9.23 -8.20
CA ARG A 25 5.57 10.51 -7.94
C ARG A 25 5.34 11.30 -9.23
N PHE A 26 6.29 11.25 -10.16
CA PHE A 26 6.16 11.92 -11.46
C PHE A 26 5.04 11.30 -12.32
N LYS A 27 4.91 9.97 -12.29
CA LYS A 27 3.82 9.26 -12.97
C LYS A 27 2.47 9.63 -12.37
N LYS A 28 2.39 9.74 -11.03
CA LYS A 28 1.17 10.23 -10.36
C LYS A 28 0.83 11.66 -10.77
N PHE A 29 1.80 12.56 -10.77
CA PHE A 29 1.60 13.95 -11.20
C PHE A 29 1.08 14.03 -12.64
N LYS A 30 1.66 13.25 -13.56
CA LYS A 30 1.17 13.18 -14.95
C LYS A 30 -0.26 12.65 -15.03
N MET A 31 -0.61 11.65 -14.23
CA MET A 31 -1.99 11.12 -14.18
C MET A 31 -2.97 12.15 -13.61
N ASP A 32 -2.60 12.84 -12.53
CA ASP A 32 -3.42 13.87 -11.90
C ASP A 32 -3.62 15.06 -12.85
N PHE A 33 -2.57 15.44 -13.60
CA PHE A 33 -2.64 16.47 -14.64
C PHE A 33 -3.56 16.04 -15.81
N CYS A 34 -3.44 14.82 -16.30
CA CYS A 34 -4.35 14.29 -17.33
C CYS A 34 -5.80 14.20 -16.84
N ALA A 35 -6.04 13.90 -15.56
CA ALA A 35 -7.38 13.90 -14.99
C ALA A 35 -7.98 15.30 -14.95
N LEU A 36 -7.19 16.32 -14.59
CA LEU A 36 -7.59 17.72 -14.60
C LEU A 36 -7.85 18.25 -16.02
N CYS A 37 -6.98 17.93 -16.98
CA CYS A 37 -7.09 18.46 -18.35
C CYS A 37 -8.13 17.72 -19.22
N CYS A 38 -8.32 16.41 -19.03
CA CYS A 38 -9.17 15.60 -19.91
C CYS A 38 -10.47 15.14 -19.25
N GLY A 39 -10.75 15.53 -18.00
CA GLY A 39 -11.95 15.13 -17.26
C GLY A 39 -12.12 13.61 -17.10
N ARG A 40 -11.07 12.82 -17.36
CA ARG A 40 -11.16 11.36 -17.30
C ARG A 40 -11.24 10.91 -15.84
N ARG A 41 -12.18 10.00 -15.56
CA ARG A 41 -12.27 9.35 -14.25
C ARG A 41 -10.96 8.64 -13.93
N TYR A 42 -10.46 8.92 -12.74
CA TYR A 42 -9.23 8.36 -12.22
C TYR A 42 -9.43 6.88 -11.88
N CYS A 43 -8.79 5.97 -12.62
CA CYS A 43 -8.70 4.56 -12.20
C CYS A 43 -7.64 4.45 -11.11
N GLY A 44 -8.05 4.56 -9.84
CA GLY A 44 -7.19 4.49 -8.67
C GLY A 44 -6.56 3.11 -8.40
N VAL A 45 -6.86 2.11 -9.22
CA VAL A 45 -6.40 0.72 -9.08
C VAL A 45 -4.89 0.66 -9.34
N GLY A 46 -4.14 0.07 -8.41
CA GLY A 46 -2.69 -0.15 -8.55
C GLY A 46 -1.80 1.09 -8.36
N ILE A 47 -2.36 2.22 -7.92
CA ILE A 47 -1.58 3.45 -7.64
C ILE A 47 -0.92 3.39 -6.27
N TYR A 48 -1.56 2.68 -5.36
CA TYR A 48 -1.12 2.50 -4.00
C TYR A 48 -0.84 1.03 -3.74
N ASP A 49 0.32 0.76 -3.18
CA ASP A 49 0.72 -0.54 -2.67
C ASP A 49 0.50 -0.56 -1.16
N THR A 50 0.05 -1.69 -0.66
CA THR A 50 -0.12 -1.94 0.77
C THR A 50 1.12 -2.63 1.29
N CYS A 51 1.70 -2.09 2.36
CA CYS A 51 2.82 -2.72 3.03
C CYS A 51 2.51 -2.78 4.51
N HIS A 52 2.70 -3.96 5.09
CA HIS A 52 2.63 -4.16 6.53
C HIS A 52 4.04 -4.08 7.10
N LYS A 53 4.21 -3.30 8.17
CA LYS A 53 5.45 -3.23 8.92
C LYS A 53 5.18 -3.64 10.35
N CYS A 54 5.91 -4.64 10.85
CA CYS A 54 5.90 -4.95 12.27
C CYS A 54 6.69 -3.90 13.06
N SER A 55 6.08 -3.35 14.10
CA SER A 55 6.76 -2.40 15.01
C SER A 55 7.72 -3.07 15.97
N SER A 56 7.50 -4.35 16.31
CA SER A 56 8.34 -5.09 17.26
C SER A 56 9.63 -5.62 16.64
N CYS A 57 9.54 -6.35 15.52
CA CYS A 57 10.70 -6.97 14.87
C CYS A 57 11.14 -6.27 13.57
N GLY A 58 10.45 -5.21 13.15
CA GLY A 58 10.84 -4.43 11.96
C GLY A 58 10.53 -5.09 10.61
N TRP A 59 9.97 -6.30 10.60
CA TRP A 59 9.55 -7.04 9.40
C TRP A 59 8.69 -6.17 8.48
N LYS A 60 8.91 -6.27 7.17
CA LYS A 60 8.15 -5.55 6.14
C LYS A 60 7.73 -6.52 5.05
N GLY A 61 6.45 -6.51 4.70
CA GLY A 61 5.91 -7.33 3.62
C GLY A 61 4.41 -7.17 3.52
N ASP A 62 3.81 -7.80 2.52
CA ASP A 62 2.36 -7.91 2.40
C ASP A 62 1.98 -9.39 2.64
N PRO A 63 1.37 -9.73 3.78
CA PRO A 63 1.01 -11.12 4.09
C PRO A 63 -0.19 -11.62 3.28
N ASP A 64 -0.91 -10.76 2.57
CA ASP A 64 -2.03 -11.12 1.67
C ASP A 64 -1.54 -11.32 0.23
N ARG A 65 -0.32 -10.89 -0.09
CA ARG A 65 0.33 -11.07 -1.39
C ARG A 65 0.99 -12.46 -1.50
N SER A 66 0.21 -13.50 -1.20
CA SER A 66 0.55 -14.88 -1.58
C SER A 66 0.15 -15.07 -3.05
N HIS A 67 1.13 -15.41 -3.88
CA HIS A 67 0.98 -15.72 -5.30
C HIS A 67 0.41 -17.13 -5.49
#